data_AF-A0A946SKF0-F1
#
_entry.id   AF-A0A946SKF0-F1
#
_cell.length_a   1.000
_cell.length_b   1.000
_cell.length_c   1.000
_cell.angle_alpha   90.00
_cell.angle_beta   90.00
_cell.angle_gamma   90.00
#
_symmetry.space_group_name_H-M   'P 1'
#
loop_
_entity.id
_entity.type
_entity.pdbx_description
1 polymer ?
#
loop_
_entity_poly.entity_id
_entity_poly.type
_entity_poly.pdbx_seq_one_letter_code
_entity_poly.pdbx_strand_id
1 'polypeptide(L)'
;MQPIRTDIATNLYIWTVSALVAYAGGTPGGVGGAPVEYGVAGELGPIYPRAIRAAVEETENDVALSPYPAFRAQLIELVRRRAPTARPLDVNDHAAALLGGGGRLAVELLPNDVQTFWASCSQDPVSILRAMALVGRVVRRMDVIFYMKGSDMRAAFDGNGLESGLGLPVAELAMFAYIPDASRVEPDFQCRFLAVYERSYVHSLPKDVVNATLKVGSGDSAPFQDPWDESAPAISGRIVEGDMIYGARGVGAVGIHGVAGRKRGVLGALQKVLFFLPDAISGMVLRDGDLYIDALVDQKIEAFESAGEYAVHPRDGRKSSWTR
;
A
#
# COMPACT_ATOMS: atom_id res chain seq x y z
N MET A 1 -42.29 34.48 13.45
CA MET A 1 -41.86 35.28 12.29
C MET A 1 -40.40 34.95 11.98
N GLN A 2 -40.19 34.20 10.89
CA GLN A 2 -38.94 34.19 10.10
C GLN A 2 -38.86 35.53 9.31
N PRO A 3 -37.70 35.99 8.77
CA PRO A 3 -36.98 35.29 7.68
C PRO A 3 -35.41 35.46 7.70
N ILE A 4 -34.56 34.51 7.23
CA ILE A 4 -33.99 34.33 5.85
C ILE A 4 -33.00 35.46 5.48
N ARG A 5 -31.81 35.33 4.86
CA ARG A 5 -31.01 34.27 4.20
C ARG A 5 -29.63 34.88 3.77
N THR A 6 -28.71 33.99 3.38
CA THR A 6 -27.70 34.05 2.27
C THR A 6 -26.47 34.97 2.34
N ASP A 7 -25.31 34.29 2.37
CA ASP A 7 -24.21 34.24 1.37
C ASP A 7 -23.82 35.51 0.58
N ILE A 8 -22.50 35.76 0.50
CA ILE A 8 -21.70 35.68 -0.75
C ILE A 8 -20.20 35.95 -0.46
N ALA A 9 -19.38 35.17 -1.16
CA ALA A 9 -17.93 35.21 -1.35
C ALA A 9 -17.20 36.58 -1.35
N THR A 10 -15.88 36.57 -1.09
CA THR A 10 -14.78 36.93 -2.04
C THR A 10 -13.45 37.21 -1.31
N ASN A 11 -12.33 36.90 -1.99
CA ASN A 11 -10.88 37.08 -1.71
C ASN A 11 -10.20 35.85 -1.08
N LEU A 12 -9.50 34.94 -1.78
CA LEU A 12 -8.72 34.90 -3.02
C LEU A 12 -7.59 35.96 -3.13
N TYR A 13 -6.37 35.44 -3.35
CA TYR A 13 -5.07 36.07 -3.65
C TYR A 13 -4.21 36.60 -2.49
N ILE A 14 -3.04 35.97 -2.25
CA ILE A 14 -1.71 36.51 -2.62
C ILE A 14 -0.61 35.41 -2.58
N TRP A 15 -0.21 35.01 -3.79
CA TRP A 15 1.13 34.80 -4.38
C TRP A 15 2.20 33.80 -3.85
N THR A 16 2.37 32.79 -4.72
CA THR A 16 3.61 32.18 -5.25
C THR A 16 4.56 33.17 -5.95
N VAL A 17 5.83 33.27 -5.52
CA VAL A 17 7.03 33.56 -6.37
C VAL A 17 8.21 32.94 -5.60
N SER A 18 8.86 31.86 -6.05
CA SER A 18 10.06 31.96 -6.89
C SER A 18 10.51 30.56 -7.33
N ALA A 19 10.28 30.21 -8.59
CA ALA A 19 11.06 29.23 -9.32
C ALA A 19 11.08 29.67 -10.79
N LEU A 20 12.26 29.56 -11.42
CA LEU A 20 12.65 29.98 -12.78
C LEU A 20 13.15 31.43 -12.94
N VAL A 21 14.45 31.63 -12.75
CA VAL A 21 15.41 32.07 -13.80
C VAL A 21 16.80 31.65 -13.34
N ALA A 22 17.50 30.82 -14.14
CA ALA A 22 18.94 30.90 -14.45
C ALA A 22 19.51 29.53 -14.82
N TYR A 23 19.28 29.11 -16.06
CA TYR A 23 20.18 28.22 -16.78
C TYR A 23 20.81 29.08 -17.89
N ALA A 24 22.01 29.61 -17.66
CA ALA A 24 22.96 30.05 -18.69
C ALA A 24 24.26 30.58 -18.04
N GLY A 25 25.33 29.76 -18.13
CA GLY A 25 26.71 30.17 -18.38
C GLY A 25 27.42 31.16 -17.44
N GLY A 26 28.44 30.66 -16.72
CA GLY A 26 29.61 31.46 -16.32
C GLY A 26 30.04 31.32 -14.86
N THR A 27 31.08 30.51 -14.60
CA THR A 27 32.04 30.74 -13.50
C THR A 27 32.94 31.94 -13.85
N PRO A 28 33.73 32.56 -12.93
CA PRO A 28 34.08 32.16 -11.56
C PRO A 28 33.97 33.28 -10.49
N GLY A 29 33.97 32.90 -9.20
CA GLY A 29 34.22 33.84 -8.10
C GLY A 29 33.62 33.38 -6.78
N GLY A 30 34.43 32.73 -5.95
CA GLY A 30 34.00 32.18 -4.67
C GLY A 30 33.74 33.23 -3.60
N VAL A 31 32.70 32.97 -2.79
CA VAL A 31 32.63 33.31 -1.37
C VAL A 31 31.79 32.20 -0.71
N GLY A 32 32.33 31.63 0.38
CA GLY A 32 31.89 30.37 0.97
C GLY A 32 30.46 30.34 1.51
N GLY A 33 29.76 29.28 1.15
CA GLY A 33 28.70 28.65 1.94
C GLY A 33 29.03 27.15 1.97
N ALA A 34 29.06 26.56 3.16
CA ALA A 34 29.41 25.15 3.35
C ALA A 34 28.50 24.25 2.49
N PRO A 35 29.04 23.29 1.73
CA PRO A 35 28.22 22.35 0.99
C PRO A 35 27.48 21.45 1.98
N VAL A 36 26.15 21.35 1.81
CA VAL A 36 25.40 20.24 2.38
C VAL A 36 25.88 18.99 1.64
N GLU A 37 26.70 18.19 2.31
CA GLU A 37 27.08 16.85 1.83
C GLU A 37 25.80 16.02 1.67
N TYR A 38 25.34 15.87 0.43
CA TYR A 38 24.60 14.68 0.06
C TYR A 38 25.62 13.53 0.12
N GLY A 39 25.48 12.69 1.14
CA GLY A 39 26.32 11.54 1.37
C GLY A 39 26.42 10.70 0.10
N VAL A 40 27.65 10.62 -0.41
CA VAL A 40 28.10 9.65 -1.41
C VAL A 40 27.72 8.26 -0.92
N ALA A 41 27.26 7.40 -1.84
CA ALA A 41 27.04 5.97 -1.60
C ALA A 41 28.21 5.36 -0.82
N GLY A 42 28.02 5.19 0.48
CA GLY A 42 29.06 4.86 1.44
C GLY A 42 28.45 3.98 2.50
N GLU A 43 29.11 2.85 2.76
CA GLU A 43 28.86 1.85 3.79
C GLU A 43 27.75 2.19 4.78
N LEU A 44 26.65 1.42 4.75
CA LEU A 44 25.52 1.49 5.69
C LEU A 44 26.05 1.61 7.14
N GLY A 45 26.08 2.84 7.64
CA GLY A 45 26.76 3.16 8.89
C GLY A 45 26.13 2.48 10.12
N PRO A 46 26.82 2.51 11.28
CA PRO A 46 26.42 1.83 12.52
C PRO A 46 25.08 2.28 13.14
N ILE A 47 24.43 3.30 12.57
CA ILE A 47 23.12 3.84 12.98
C ILE A 47 21.98 2.92 12.50
N TYR A 48 22.08 2.34 11.31
CA TYR A 48 21.02 1.49 10.74
C TYR A 48 20.85 0.15 11.46
N PRO A 49 21.93 -0.58 11.82
CA PRO A 49 21.82 -1.77 12.66
C PRO A 49 21.13 -1.53 14.01
N ARG A 50 21.22 -0.30 14.55
CA ARG A 50 20.50 0.10 15.77
C ARG A 50 19.03 0.40 15.51
N ALA A 51 18.71 1.17 14.47
CA ALA A 51 17.32 1.47 14.10
C ALA A 51 16.53 0.20 13.74
N ILE A 52 17.15 -0.71 12.97
CA ILE A 52 16.59 -2.03 12.64
C ILE A 52 16.37 -2.87 13.91
N ARG A 53 17.36 -2.90 14.81
CA ARG A 53 17.23 -3.65 16.07
C ARG A 53 16.14 -3.09 16.96
N ALA A 54 16.07 -1.76 17.10
CA ALA A 54 15.00 -1.08 17.82
C ALA A 54 13.63 -1.40 17.20
N ALA A 55 13.52 -1.39 15.87
CA ALA A 55 12.27 -1.76 15.18
C ALA A 55 11.88 -3.24 15.41
N VAL A 56 12.85 -4.16 15.49
CA VAL A 56 12.61 -5.56 15.85
C VAL A 56 12.11 -5.66 17.30
N GLU A 57 12.78 -5.00 18.25
CA GLU A 57 12.39 -4.98 19.67
C GLU A 57 11.01 -4.32 19.87
N GLU A 58 10.73 -3.23 19.17
CA GLU A 58 9.41 -2.57 19.18
C GLU A 58 8.32 -3.46 18.57
N THR A 59 8.64 -4.21 17.52
CA THR A 59 7.72 -5.17 16.90
C THR A 59 7.46 -6.36 17.83
N GLU A 60 8.50 -6.84 18.52
CA GLU A 60 8.36 -7.86 19.56
C GLU A 60 7.44 -7.38 20.67
N ASN A 61 7.56 -6.13 21.11
CA ASN A 61 6.74 -5.59 22.19
C ASN A 61 5.41 -4.95 21.72
N ASP A 62 5.05 -5.07 20.44
CA ASP A 62 3.82 -4.47 19.93
C ASP A 62 2.59 -5.25 20.42
N VAL A 63 1.88 -4.66 21.38
CA VAL A 63 0.65 -5.23 21.95
C VAL A 63 -0.42 -5.53 20.89
N ALA A 64 -0.41 -4.80 19.77
CA ALA A 64 -1.29 -5.01 18.63
C ALA A 64 -1.12 -6.38 17.95
N LEU A 65 0.07 -6.98 18.09
CA LEU A 65 0.40 -8.30 17.53
C LEU A 65 0.09 -9.44 18.50
N SER A 66 -0.19 -9.15 19.77
CA SER A 66 -0.43 -10.18 20.80
C SER A 66 -1.58 -11.15 20.47
N PRO A 67 -2.69 -10.71 19.82
CA PRO A 67 -3.76 -11.63 19.40
C PRO A 67 -3.38 -12.59 18.27
N TYR A 68 -2.24 -12.37 17.60
CA TYR A 68 -1.85 -13.10 16.38
C TYR A 68 -0.45 -13.72 16.56
N PRO A 69 -0.31 -14.77 17.38
CA PRO A 69 1.00 -15.30 17.76
C PRO A 69 1.78 -15.91 16.59
N ALA A 70 1.14 -16.61 15.65
CA ALA A 70 1.82 -17.19 14.49
C ALA A 70 2.29 -16.10 13.52
N PHE A 71 1.39 -15.15 13.22
CA PHE A 71 1.68 -13.95 12.43
C PHE A 71 2.81 -13.13 13.04
N ARG A 72 2.76 -12.87 14.35
CA ARG A 72 3.78 -12.11 15.09
C ARG A 72 5.15 -12.76 14.97
N ALA A 73 5.23 -14.07 15.26
CA ALA A 73 6.49 -14.81 15.19
C ALA A 73 7.12 -14.73 13.80
N GLN A 74 6.30 -14.93 12.76
CA GLN A 74 6.76 -14.87 11.37
C GLN A 74 7.15 -13.46 10.93
N LEU A 75 6.43 -12.42 11.35
CA LEU A 75 6.76 -11.04 11.05
C LEU A 75 8.10 -10.62 11.68
N ILE A 76 8.34 -10.99 12.94
CA ILE A 76 9.62 -10.75 13.63
C ILE A 76 10.77 -11.44 12.89
N GLU A 77 10.59 -12.70 12.53
CA GLU A 77 11.60 -13.46 11.81
C GLU A 77 11.89 -12.86 10.43
N LEU A 78 10.85 -12.48 9.68
CA LEU A 78 10.99 -11.81 8.39
C LEU A 78 11.80 -10.52 8.51
N VAL A 79 11.50 -9.68 9.50
CA VAL A 79 12.26 -8.44 9.75
C VAL A 79 13.71 -8.75 10.09
N ARG A 80 13.97 -9.69 11.01
CA ARG A 80 15.34 -10.07 11.41
C ARG A 80 16.17 -10.58 10.23
N ARG A 81 15.57 -11.36 9.34
CA ARG A 81 16.26 -11.90 8.15
C ARG A 81 16.49 -10.87 7.06
N ARG A 82 15.52 -9.96 6.83
CA ARG A 82 15.53 -9.07 5.66
C ARG A 82 16.08 -7.69 5.93
N ALA A 83 15.94 -7.17 7.13
CA ALA A 83 16.49 -5.86 7.46
C ALA A 83 18.01 -5.74 7.21
N PRO A 84 18.84 -6.76 7.49
CA PRO A 84 20.27 -6.70 7.17
C PRO A 84 20.59 -6.70 5.67
N THR A 85 19.63 -7.07 4.81
CA THR A 85 19.80 -7.09 3.35
C THR A 85 19.30 -5.81 2.68
N ALA A 86 18.96 -4.77 3.46
CA ALA A 86 18.50 -3.50 2.93
C ALA A 86 19.59 -2.85 2.07
N ARG A 87 19.20 -2.36 0.90
CA ARG A 87 20.09 -1.65 -0.02
C ARG A 87 19.41 -0.43 -0.64
N PRO A 88 20.16 0.58 -1.06
CA PRO A 88 19.60 1.74 -1.76
C PRO A 88 18.95 1.35 -3.10
N LEU A 89 17.85 2.03 -3.45
CA LEU A 89 17.20 1.95 -4.76
C LEU A 89 17.97 2.74 -5.84
N ASP A 90 19.20 2.34 -6.12
CA ASP A 90 20.08 3.01 -7.09
C ASP A 90 20.22 2.24 -8.41
N VAL A 91 19.35 1.24 -8.61
CA VAL A 91 19.51 0.22 -9.66
C VAL A 91 18.86 0.64 -10.98
N ASN A 92 17.66 1.22 -10.92
CA ASN A 92 16.99 1.77 -12.09
C ASN A 92 16.06 2.95 -11.71
N ASP A 93 16.03 3.97 -12.56
CA ASP A 93 15.28 5.21 -12.31
C ASP A 93 13.76 5.00 -12.31
N HIS A 94 13.26 4.01 -13.06
CA HIS A 94 11.83 3.72 -13.18
C HIS A 94 11.22 3.27 -11.86
N ALA A 95 11.86 2.30 -11.18
CA ALA A 95 11.44 1.84 -9.87
C ALA A 95 11.67 2.90 -8.81
N ALA A 96 12.84 3.57 -8.84
CA ALA A 96 13.16 4.62 -7.87
C ALA A 96 12.11 5.73 -7.88
N ALA A 97 11.68 6.20 -9.06
CA ALA A 97 10.65 7.24 -9.17
C ALA A 97 9.32 6.85 -8.51
N LEU A 98 8.92 5.58 -8.62
CA LEU A 98 7.67 5.07 -8.06
C LEU A 98 7.76 4.78 -6.56
N LEU A 99 8.95 4.38 -6.08
CA LEU A 99 9.19 3.90 -4.73
C LEU A 99 9.66 5.00 -3.75
N GLY A 100 9.65 6.26 -4.16
CA GLY A 100 9.96 7.41 -3.28
C GLY A 100 11.35 8.03 -3.49
N GLY A 101 12.01 7.72 -4.61
CA GLY A 101 13.26 8.33 -5.06
C GLY A 101 14.49 7.41 -4.93
N GLY A 102 15.55 7.77 -5.66
CA GLY A 102 16.85 7.12 -5.55
C GLY A 102 17.46 7.30 -4.15
N GLY A 103 18.32 6.37 -3.74
CA GLY A 103 18.95 6.37 -2.42
C GLY A 103 18.05 5.88 -1.27
N ARG A 104 16.73 5.72 -1.47
CA ARG A 104 15.85 5.14 -0.44
C ARG A 104 16.22 3.69 -0.20
N LEU A 105 16.30 3.31 1.07
CA LEU A 105 16.61 1.93 1.45
C LEU A 105 15.40 1.03 1.25
N ALA A 106 15.65 -0.12 0.65
CA ALA A 106 14.64 -1.08 0.33
C ALA A 106 15.13 -2.53 0.53
N VAL A 107 14.19 -3.41 0.85
CA VAL A 107 14.40 -4.86 0.97
C VAL A 107 13.43 -5.58 0.05
N GLU A 108 13.91 -6.63 -0.60
CA GLU A 108 13.08 -7.58 -1.33
C GLU A 108 12.67 -8.72 -0.40
N LEU A 109 11.39 -9.02 -0.35
CA LEU A 109 10.86 -10.23 0.27
C LEU A 109 10.92 -11.36 -0.76
N LEU A 110 11.72 -12.39 -0.46
CA LEU A 110 11.93 -13.52 -1.37
C LEU A 110 10.73 -14.48 -1.35
N PRO A 111 10.61 -15.39 -2.34
CA PRO A 111 9.47 -16.29 -2.45
C PRO A 111 9.10 -17.03 -1.15
N ASN A 112 10.12 -17.56 -0.45
CA ASN A 112 9.89 -18.28 0.81
C ASN A 112 9.40 -17.36 1.95
N ASP A 113 9.81 -16.09 1.99
CA ASP A 113 9.28 -15.15 2.99
C ASP A 113 7.83 -14.83 2.74
N VAL A 114 7.47 -14.55 1.48
CA VAL A 114 6.10 -14.27 1.07
C VAL A 114 5.22 -15.48 1.36
N GLN A 115 5.69 -16.69 1.02
CA GLN A 115 4.96 -17.94 1.27
C GLN A 115 4.73 -18.19 2.76
N THR A 116 5.78 -18.12 3.58
CA THR A 116 5.68 -18.39 5.02
C THR A 116 4.92 -17.31 5.78
N PHE A 117 5.01 -16.04 5.34
CA PHE A 117 4.21 -14.94 5.86
C PHE A 117 2.70 -15.20 5.70
N TRP A 118 2.25 -15.46 4.48
CA TRP A 118 0.82 -15.69 4.23
C TRP A 118 0.31 -16.99 4.84
N ALA A 119 1.15 -18.03 4.93
CA ALA A 119 0.82 -19.26 5.65
C ALA A 119 0.70 -19.07 7.17
N SER A 120 1.37 -18.06 7.73
CA SER A 120 1.25 -17.74 9.16
C SER A 120 0.02 -16.88 9.43
N CYS A 121 -0.34 -15.98 8.50
CA CYS A 121 -1.61 -15.26 8.55
C CYS A 121 -2.82 -16.21 8.60
N SER A 122 -2.76 -17.37 7.95
CA SER A 122 -3.89 -18.31 7.93
C SER A 122 -4.03 -19.16 9.20
N GLN A 123 -3.05 -19.10 10.11
CA GLN A 123 -3.09 -19.81 11.40
C GLN A 123 -3.76 -18.97 12.50
N ASP A 124 -3.84 -17.65 12.30
CA ASP A 124 -4.46 -16.71 13.22
C ASP A 124 -5.73 -16.11 12.60
N PRO A 125 -6.71 -15.63 13.38
CA PRO A 125 -7.91 -14.98 12.86
C PRO A 125 -7.63 -13.52 12.42
N VAL A 126 -6.57 -13.30 11.64
CA VAL A 126 -6.19 -11.98 11.15
C VAL A 126 -6.80 -11.72 9.78
N SER A 127 -7.49 -10.58 9.63
CA SER A 127 -7.96 -10.11 8.33
C SER A 127 -6.79 -9.57 7.50
N ILE A 128 -6.86 -9.66 6.17
CA ILE A 128 -5.78 -9.16 5.29
C ILE A 128 -5.54 -7.68 5.50
N LEU A 129 -6.60 -6.89 5.62
CA LEU A 129 -6.51 -5.46 5.84
C LEU A 129 -5.76 -5.13 7.14
N ARG A 130 -6.01 -5.88 8.21
CA ARG A 130 -5.29 -5.74 9.48
C ARG A 130 -3.85 -6.22 9.37
N ALA A 131 -3.60 -7.36 8.73
CA ALA A 131 -2.25 -7.87 8.50
C ALA A 131 -1.39 -6.84 7.73
N MET A 132 -1.94 -6.26 6.67
CA MET A 132 -1.28 -5.22 5.88
C MET A 132 -0.98 -3.97 6.72
N ALA A 133 -1.92 -3.53 7.55
CA ALA A 133 -1.71 -2.34 8.39
C ALA A 133 -0.67 -2.59 9.51
N LEU A 134 -0.63 -3.81 10.05
CA LEU A 134 0.39 -4.23 11.02
C LEU A 134 1.79 -4.28 10.38
N VAL A 135 1.91 -4.76 9.14
CA VAL A 135 3.17 -4.66 8.38
C VAL A 135 3.54 -3.19 8.14
N GLY A 136 2.56 -2.35 7.80
CA GLY A 136 2.77 -0.91 7.62
C GLY A 136 3.38 -0.23 8.85
N ARG A 137 2.97 -0.62 10.07
CA ARG A 137 3.57 -0.13 11.33
C ARG A 137 5.06 -0.48 11.43
N VAL A 138 5.42 -1.71 11.08
CA VAL A 138 6.81 -2.17 11.08
C VAL A 138 7.62 -1.37 10.07
N VAL A 139 7.09 -1.22 8.85
CA VAL A 139 7.72 -0.43 7.78
C VAL A 139 7.93 1.03 8.19
N ARG A 140 6.94 1.65 8.85
CA ARG A 140 7.06 3.01 9.41
C ARG A 140 8.23 3.13 10.39
N ARG A 141 8.34 2.18 11.34
CA ARG A 141 9.39 2.18 12.38
C ARG A 141 10.78 2.00 11.79
N MET A 142 10.90 1.15 10.77
CA MET A 142 12.17 0.85 10.13
C MET A 142 12.63 1.96 9.17
N ASP A 143 11.70 2.73 8.61
CA ASP A 143 11.93 3.62 7.47
C ASP A 143 12.69 2.90 6.32
N VAL A 144 12.23 1.69 5.99
CA VAL A 144 12.76 0.88 4.88
C VAL A 144 11.60 0.40 4.02
N ILE A 145 11.73 0.54 2.70
CA ILE A 145 10.73 0.07 1.74
C ILE A 145 10.73 -1.46 1.73
N PHE A 146 9.55 -2.06 1.88
CA PHE A 146 9.38 -3.50 1.73
C PHE A 146 8.78 -3.77 0.35
N TYR A 147 9.51 -4.49 -0.48
CA TYR A 147 9.14 -4.83 -1.85
C TYR A 147 8.85 -6.33 -1.99
N MET A 148 7.80 -6.67 -2.76
CA MET A 148 7.42 -8.04 -3.11
C MET A 148 7.18 -8.15 -4.60
N LYS A 149 7.75 -9.18 -5.23
CA LYS A 149 7.39 -9.53 -6.61
C LYS A 149 5.97 -10.09 -6.67
N GLY A 150 5.25 -9.70 -7.72
CA GLY A 150 3.90 -10.15 -7.97
C GLY A 150 3.79 -11.64 -8.29
N SER A 151 4.79 -12.21 -8.97
CA SER A 151 4.93 -13.66 -9.17
C SER A 151 4.93 -14.42 -7.85
N ASP A 152 5.64 -13.90 -6.86
CA ASP A 152 5.89 -14.59 -5.58
C ASP A 152 4.64 -14.54 -4.70
N MET A 153 3.92 -13.42 -4.71
CA MET A 153 2.60 -13.34 -4.08
C MET A 153 1.62 -14.31 -4.73
N ARG A 154 1.53 -14.33 -6.07
CA ARG A 154 0.64 -15.27 -6.78
C ARG A 154 0.96 -16.73 -6.41
N ALA A 155 2.26 -17.10 -6.44
CA ALA A 155 2.72 -18.42 -6.05
C ALA A 155 2.43 -18.76 -4.58
N ALA A 156 2.57 -17.81 -3.65
CA ALA A 156 2.25 -18.00 -2.24
C ALA A 156 0.74 -18.23 -2.03
N PHE A 157 -0.11 -17.46 -2.72
CA PHE A 157 -1.56 -17.65 -2.66
C PHE A 157 -1.98 -18.99 -3.26
N ASP A 158 -1.45 -19.38 -4.41
CA ASP A 158 -1.78 -20.66 -5.02
C ASP A 158 -1.21 -21.86 -4.24
N GLY A 159 0.05 -21.78 -3.79
CA GLY A 159 0.75 -22.86 -3.10
C GLY A 159 0.24 -23.14 -1.68
N ASN A 160 -0.18 -22.10 -0.95
CA ASN A 160 -0.86 -22.26 0.34
C ASN A 160 -2.37 -22.49 0.18
N GLY A 161 -2.86 -22.48 -1.07
CA GLY A 161 -4.28 -22.55 -1.39
C GLY A 161 -5.08 -21.46 -0.69
N LEU A 162 -4.59 -20.23 -0.61
CA LEU A 162 -5.27 -19.14 0.11
C LEU A 162 -6.29 -18.42 -0.79
N GLU A 163 -7.24 -17.75 -0.15
CA GLU A 163 -8.06 -16.72 -0.77
C GLU A 163 -7.65 -15.36 -0.19
N SER A 164 -7.39 -14.37 -1.05
CA SER A 164 -6.94 -13.03 -0.63
C SER A 164 -8.05 -12.16 -0.05
N GLY A 165 -9.23 -12.75 0.23
CA GLY A 165 -10.38 -12.05 0.75
C GLY A 165 -10.64 -10.72 0.02
N LEU A 166 -11.15 -9.73 0.75
CA LEU A 166 -11.45 -8.39 0.24
C LEU A 166 -10.24 -7.48 0.00
N GLY A 167 -9.03 -7.91 0.35
CA GLY A 167 -7.94 -6.96 0.67
C GLY A 167 -7.01 -6.63 -0.50
N LEU A 168 -6.71 -7.57 -1.38
CA LEU A 168 -5.82 -7.32 -2.52
C LEU A 168 -5.99 -8.40 -3.59
N PRO A 169 -6.50 -8.07 -4.78
CA PRO A 169 -6.57 -9.05 -5.84
C PRO A 169 -5.16 -9.19 -6.45
N VAL A 170 -4.57 -10.38 -6.29
CA VAL A 170 -3.18 -10.68 -6.70
C VAL A 170 -3.06 -11.07 -8.17
N ALA A 171 -4.18 -11.22 -8.87
CA ALA A 171 -4.19 -11.46 -10.30
C ALA A 171 -3.51 -10.30 -11.03
N GLU A 172 -2.70 -10.62 -12.05
CA GLU A 172 -1.96 -9.64 -12.87
C GLU A 172 -1.02 -8.71 -12.09
N LEU A 173 -0.75 -8.98 -10.81
CA LEU A 173 0.12 -8.16 -9.98
C LEU A 173 1.58 -8.34 -10.46
N ALA A 174 2.26 -7.26 -10.80
CA ALA A 174 3.68 -7.23 -11.13
C ALA A 174 4.53 -7.07 -9.88
N MET A 175 4.12 -6.18 -8.96
CA MET A 175 4.78 -5.95 -7.67
C MET A 175 3.82 -5.34 -6.63
N PHE A 176 4.17 -5.48 -5.36
CA PHE A 176 3.57 -4.72 -4.25
C PHE A 176 4.67 -4.18 -3.33
N ALA A 177 4.53 -2.95 -2.86
CA ALA A 177 5.46 -2.32 -1.94
C ALA A 177 4.78 -1.53 -0.82
N TYR A 178 5.39 -1.55 0.35
CA TYR A 178 5.13 -0.61 1.43
C TYR A 178 6.23 0.44 1.45
N ILE A 179 5.84 1.71 1.41
CA ILE A 179 6.73 2.85 1.22
C ILE A 179 6.54 3.79 2.42
N PRO A 180 7.50 3.80 3.37
CA PRO A 180 7.41 4.68 4.52
C PRO A 180 7.65 6.13 4.09
N ASP A 181 7.04 7.05 4.85
CA ASP A 181 7.23 8.49 4.68
C ASP A 181 7.34 9.14 6.06
N ALA A 182 8.58 9.40 6.48
CA ALA A 182 8.87 10.02 7.77
C ALA A 182 8.47 11.50 7.84
N SER A 183 8.20 12.16 6.71
CA SER A 183 7.77 13.56 6.68
C SER A 183 6.30 13.72 7.08
N ARG A 184 5.54 12.63 7.02
CA ARG A 184 4.13 12.60 7.40
C ARG A 184 3.96 12.45 8.91
N VAL A 185 3.44 13.52 9.51
CA VAL A 185 3.26 13.65 10.96
C VAL A 185 1.91 13.12 11.45
N GLU A 186 1.02 12.68 10.55
CA GLU A 186 -0.29 12.18 10.97
C GLU A 186 -0.14 10.94 11.87
N PRO A 187 -0.80 10.93 13.05
CA PRO A 187 -0.55 9.90 14.05
C PRO A 187 -0.91 8.51 13.54
N ASP A 188 -2.01 8.38 12.80
CA ASP A 188 -2.48 7.09 12.31
C ASP A 188 -1.79 6.63 11.02
N PHE A 189 -1.13 7.51 10.26
CA PHE A 189 -0.49 7.13 8.99
C PHE A 189 0.66 6.15 9.26
N GLN A 190 0.73 5.06 8.51
CA GLN A 190 1.80 4.08 8.65
C GLN A 190 2.77 4.16 7.48
N CYS A 191 2.27 3.97 6.27
CA CYS A 191 3.05 4.03 5.04
C CYS A 191 2.11 4.17 3.85
N ARG A 192 2.62 4.61 2.71
CA ARG A 192 1.94 4.44 1.43
C ARG A 192 2.09 2.99 0.98
N PHE A 193 1.05 2.37 0.44
CA PHE A 193 1.21 1.14 -0.34
C PHE A 193 1.17 1.48 -1.83
N LEU A 194 1.93 0.70 -2.60
CA LEU A 194 1.95 0.77 -4.06
C LEU A 194 1.82 -0.65 -4.62
N ALA A 195 0.84 -0.86 -5.48
CA ALA A 195 0.68 -2.07 -6.28
C ALA A 195 0.78 -1.68 -7.76
N VAL A 196 1.63 -2.40 -8.50
CA VAL A 196 1.74 -2.24 -9.95
C VAL A 196 1.20 -3.50 -10.61
N TYR A 197 0.21 -3.34 -11.48
CA TYR A 197 -0.39 -4.43 -12.24
C TYR A 197 0.11 -4.44 -13.68
N GLU A 198 0.37 -5.63 -14.23
CA GLU A 198 0.78 -5.84 -15.62
C GLU A 198 -0.31 -5.35 -16.60
N ARG A 199 -1.58 -5.49 -16.21
CA ARG A 199 -2.74 -4.99 -16.95
C ARG A 199 -3.90 -4.67 -16.02
N SER A 200 -4.79 -3.79 -16.48
CA SER A 200 -6.07 -3.59 -15.79
C SER A 200 -6.96 -4.82 -15.99
N TYR A 201 -7.70 -5.20 -14.96
CA TYR A 201 -8.66 -6.31 -15.06
C TYR A 201 -9.90 -6.04 -14.22
N VAL A 202 -10.93 -6.82 -14.47
CA VAL A 202 -12.18 -6.75 -13.75
C VAL A 202 -12.16 -7.76 -12.61
N HIS A 203 -12.39 -7.27 -11.40
CA HIS A 203 -12.51 -8.08 -10.19
C HIS A 203 -13.92 -7.96 -9.63
N SER A 204 -14.49 -9.09 -9.23
CA SER A 204 -15.86 -9.18 -8.76
C SER A 204 -15.87 -9.69 -7.33
N LEU A 205 -16.18 -8.80 -6.39
CA LEU A 205 -16.43 -9.14 -5.01
C LEU A 205 -17.80 -9.84 -4.85
N PRO A 206 -18.02 -10.64 -3.80
CA PRO A 206 -19.36 -11.11 -3.41
C PRO A 206 -20.33 -9.93 -3.26
N LYS A 207 -21.61 -10.12 -3.61
CA LYS A 207 -22.61 -9.02 -3.68
C LYS A 207 -22.98 -8.44 -2.32
N ASP A 208 -22.98 -9.29 -1.31
CA ASP A 208 -23.16 -9.03 0.11
C ASP A 208 -22.01 -8.23 0.72
N VAL A 209 -20.86 -8.24 0.05
CA VAL A 209 -19.65 -7.57 0.50
C VAL A 209 -19.47 -6.21 -0.17
N VAL A 210 -19.46 -6.20 -1.51
CA VAL A 210 -19.48 -4.97 -2.31
C VAL A 210 -20.35 -5.22 -3.53
N ASN A 211 -21.45 -4.47 -3.63
CA ASN A 211 -22.36 -4.55 -4.77
C ASN A 211 -21.86 -3.79 -6.02
N ALA A 212 -20.59 -3.99 -6.35
CA ALA A 212 -19.94 -3.40 -7.51
C ALA A 212 -19.01 -4.42 -8.18
N THR A 213 -18.82 -4.21 -9.47
CA THR A 213 -17.74 -4.82 -10.24
C THR A 213 -16.61 -3.80 -10.28
N LEU A 214 -15.44 -4.18 -9.80
CA LEU A 214 -14.27 -3.32 -9.70
C LEU A 214 -13.38 -3.51 -10.92
N LYS A 215 -12.81 -2.43 -11.44
CA LYS A 215 -11.74 -2.43 -12.43
C LYS A 215 -10.45 -2.04 -11.71
N VAL A 216 -9.59 -3.02 -11.49
CA VAL A 216 -8.29 -2.85 -10.84
C VAL A 216 -7.30 -2.29 -11.85
N GLY A 217 -6.40 -1.40 -11.41
CA GLY A 217 -5.42 -0.75 -12.26
C GLY A 217 -6.07 0.22 -13.25
N SER A 218 -7.10 0.95 -12.82
CA SER A 218 -7.74 2.00 -13.61
C SER A 218 -7.09 3.38 -13.46
N GLY A 219 -6.08 3.49 -12.59
CA GLY A 219 -5.33 4.71 -12.36
C GLY A 219 -4.28 4.97 -13.43
N ASP A 220 -3.32 5.83 -13.09
CA ASP A 220 -2.22 6.18 -13.97
C ASP A 220 -1.39 4.96 -14.36
N SER A 221 -0.78 5.06 -15.54
CA SER A 221 0.21 4.10 -16.00
C SER A 221 1.60 4.71 -15.94
N ALA A 222 2.57 3.97 -15.42
CA ALA A 222 3.96 4.38 -15.38
C ALA A 222 4.87 3.26 -15.90
N PRO A 223 6.04 3.60 -16.48
CA PRO A 223 7.08 2.61 -16.72
C PRO A 223 7.54 2.03 -15.36
N PHE A 224 7.58 0.72 -15.28
CA PHE A 224 8.08 -0.02 -14.12
C PHE A 224 9.05 -1.09 -14.59
N GLN A 225 10.17 -1.23 -13.90
CA GLN A 225 11.14 -2.30 -14.10
C GLN A 225 11.54 -2.83 -12.72
N ASP A 226 11.67 -4.15 -12.58
CA ASP A 226 12.01 -4.77 -11.30
C ASP A 226 13.35 -4.23 -10.75
N PRO A 227 13.37 -3.57 -9.57
CA PRO A 227 14.59 -3.04 -8.99
C PRO A 227 15.61 -4.10 -8.56
N TRP A 228 15.21 -5.38 -8.47
CA TRP A 228 16.10 -6.51 -8.15
C TRP A 228 16.43 -7.40 -9.35
N ASP A 229 15.96 -7.06 -10.54
CA ASP A 229 16.30 -7.76 -11.77
C ASP A 229 16.44 -6.78 -12.94
N GLU A 230 17.66 -6.30 -13.18
CA GLU A 230 17.99 -5.39 -14.29
C GLU A 230 17.74 -6.03 -15.66
N SER A 231 17.69 -7.36 -15.75
CA SER A 231 17.38 -8.06 -16.99
C SER A 231 15.88 -8.10 -17.29
N ALA A 232 15.04 -7.81 -16.28
CA ALA A 232 13.60 -7.76 -16.45
C ALA A 232 13.22 -6.62 -17.40
N PRO A 233 12.32 -6.87 -18.37
CA PRO A 233 11.85 -5.82 -19.27
C PRO A 233 11.05 -4.76 -18.50
N ALA A 234 11.22 -3.50 -18.89
CA ALA A 234 10.32 -2.45 -18.44
C ALA A 234 8.91 -2.68 -18.98
N ILE A 235 7.91 -2.57 -18.12
CA ILE A 235 6.48 -2.68 -18.45
C ILE A 235 5.78 -1.33 -18.27
N SER A 236 4.68 -1.10 -18.98
CA SER A 236 3.75 -0.01 -18.65
C SER A 236 2.76 -0.51 -17.60
N GLY A 237 3.16 -0.39 -16.33
CA GLY A 237 2.40 -0.87 -15.19
C GLY A 237 1.20 0.01 -14.87
N ARG A 238 0.12 -0.59 -14.41
CA ARG A 238 -1.09 0.09 -13.93
C ARG A 238 -1.02 0.26 -12.42
N ILE A 239 -1.08 1.50 -11.95
CA ILE A 239 -0.87 1.82 -10.54
C ILE A 239 -2.17 1.71 -9.75
N VAL A 240 -2.05 1.11 -8.56
CA VAL A 240 -3.01 1.20 -7.47
C VAL A 240 -2.24 1.57 -6.22
N GLU A 241 -2.66 2.61 -5.51
CA GLU A 241 -1.95 3.11 -4.33
C GLU A 241 -2.91 3.68 -3.30
N GLY A 242 -2.39 3.92 -2.10
CA GLY A 242 -3.10 4.57 -1.02
C GLY A 242 -2.31 4.54 0.28
N ASP A 243 -2.92 5.00 1.35
CA ASP A 243 -2.28 5.12 2.65
C ASP A 243 -2.76 4.04 3.62
N MET A 244 -1.82 3.28 4.18
CA MET A 244 -2.10 2.41 5.30
C MET A 244 -2.22 3.23 6.58
N ILE A 245 -3.30 3.02 7.33
CA ILE A 245 -3.55 3.63 8.63
C ILE A 245 -3.69 2.59 9.73
N TYR A 246 -3.25 2.96 10.92
CA TYR A 246 -3.44 2.21 12.14
C TYR A 246 -3.48 3.18 13.33
N GLY A 247 -4.63 3.30 13.99
CA GLY A 247 -4.74 4.11 15.19
C GLY A 247 -6.18 4.49 15.52
N ALA A 248 -6.38 5.73 15.97
CA ALA A 248 -7.67 6.17 16.51
C ALA A 248 -8.79 6.17 15.47
N ARG A 249 -8.48 6.44 14.19
CA ARG A 249 -9.46 6.41 13.09
C ARG A 249 -9.79 5.01 12.57
N GLY A 250 -9.13 3.98 13.12
CA GLY A 250 -9.28 2.58 12.72
C GLY A 250 -8.02 1.99 12.10
N VAL A 251 -8.19 0.84 11.45
CA VAL A 251 -7.10 0.06 10.85
C VAL A 251 -7.45 -0.26 9.41
N GLY A 252 -6.60 0.10 8.45
CA GLY A 252 -6.82 -0.27 7.05
C GLY A 252 -6.16 0.67 6.05
N ALA A 253 -6.83 0.94 4.94
CA ALA A 253 -6.32 1.73 3.83
C ALA A 253 -7.27 2.90 3.50
N VAL A 254 -6.72 4.08 3.21
CA VAL A 254 -7.46 5.29 2.84
C VAL A 254 -6.79 6.00 1.67
N GLY A 255 -7.51 6.89 1.00
CA GLY A 255 -6.99 7.58 -0.19
C GLY A 255 -6.61 6.60 -1.29
N ILE A 256 -7.40 5.53 -1.45
CA ILE A 256 -7.13 4.49 -2.44
C ILE A 256 -7.43 5.05 -3.83
N HIS A 257 -6.45 4.94 -4.72
CA HIS A 257 -6.53 5.36 -6.11
C HIS A 257 -6.23 4.21 -7.07
N GLY A 258 -6.81 4.28 -8.26
CA GLY A 258 -6.60 3.29 -9.31
C GLY A 258 -7.52 2.07 -9.23
N VAL A 259 -8.57 2.15 -8.43
CA VAL A 259 -9.66 1.17 -8.37
C VAL A 259 -10.98 1.84 -8.74
N ALA A 260 -11.32 1.77 -10.01
CA ALA A 260 -12.61 2.22 -10.50
C ALA A 260 -13.67 1.14 -10.27
N GLY A 261 -14.93 1.51 -10.22
CA GLY A 261 -15.98 0.52 -10.00
C GLY A 261 -17.30 0.92 -10.60
N ARG A 262 -18.05 -0.14 -10.91
CA ARG A 262 -19.33 -0.07 -11.59
C ARG A 262 -20.36 -0.80 -10.75
N LYS A 263 -21.46 -0.13 -10.41
CA LYS A 263 -22.56 -0.79 -9.70
C LYS A 263 -23.10 -1.97 -10.52
N ARG A 264 -23.56 -3.02 -9.86
CA ARG A 264 -24.31 -4.11 -10.51
C ARG A 264 -25.80 -3.72 -10.63
N GLY A 265 -26.49 -4.18 -11.67
CA GLY A 265 -27.93 -3.92 -11.88
C GLY A 265 -28.26 -2.64 -12.69
N VAL A 266 -29.49 -2.15 -12.58
CA VAL A 266 -30.07 -1.05 -13.41
C VAL A 266 -29.29 0.27 -13.27
N LEU A 267 -28.80 0.60 -12.06
CA LEU A 267 -27.93 1.76 -11.85
C LEU A 267 -26.60 1.65 -12.62
N GLY A 268 -26.03 0.44 -12.72
CA GLY A 268 -24.82 0.19 -13.51
C GLY A 268 -25.03 0.27 -15.02
N ALA A 269 -26.27 0.09 -15.49
CA ALA A 269 -26.65 0.32 -16.88
C ALA A 269 -26.74 1.82 -17.19
N LEU A 270 -27.28 2.63 -16.27
CA LEU A 270 -27.34 4.09 -16.40
C LEU A 270 -25.95 4.74 -16.30
N GLN A 271 -25.07 4.25 -15.42
CA GLN A 271 -23.66 4.71 -15.39
C GLN A 271 -22.93 4.50 -16.73
N LYS A 272 -23.23 3.40 -17.44
CA LYS A 272 -22.62 3.09 -18.75
C LYS A 272 -23.00 4.12 -19.83
N VAL A 273 -24.17 4.74 -19.72
CA VAL A 273 -24.71 5.68 -20.71
C VAL A 273 -24.30 7.12 -20.41
N LEU A 274 -23.99 7.46 -19.14
CA LEU A 274 -23.92 8.85 -18.69
C LEU A 274 -22.55 9.32 -18.16
N PHE A 275 -21.62 8.46 -17.71
CA PHE A 275 -20.41 8.94 -16.99
C PHE A 275 -19.13 8.06 -17.10
N PHE A 276 -17.97 8.71 -16.89
CA PHE A 276 -16.67 8.10 -16.56
C PHE A 276 -16.78 7.26 -15.27
N LEU A 277 -15.97 6.20 -15.11
CA LEU A 277 -15.96 5.41 -13.88
C LEU A 277 -15.14 6.15 -12.81
N PRO A 278 -15.73 6.69 -11.73
CA PRO A 278 -14.97 7.27 -10.63
C PRO A 278 -14.23 6.17 -9.86
N ASP A 279 -13.22 6.57 -9.06
CA ASP A 279 -12.67 5.71 -8.02
C ASP A 279 -13.84 5.19 -7.16
N ALA A 280 -13.98 3.87 -7.06
CA ALA A 280 -15.13 3.25 -6.42
C ALA A 280 -14.86 2.79 -5.01
N ILE A 281 -13.60 2.72 -4.61
CA ILE A 281 -13.19 2.48 -3.24
C ILE A 281 -12.09 3.50 -2.97
N SER A 282 -12.38 4.48 -2.13
CA SER A 282 -11.42 5.47 -1.64
C SER A 282 -10.89 5.10 -0.25
N GLY A 283 -11.54 4.16 0.45
CA GLY A 283 -11.06 3.67 1.73
C GLY A 283 -11.71 2.37 2.18
N MET A 284 -10.97 1.59 2.94
CA MET A 284 -11.41 0.37 3.63
C MET A 284 -10.81 0.41 5.03
N VAL A 285 -11.65 0.59 6.04
CA VAL A 285 -11.22 0.85 7.42
C VAL A 285 -12.00 -0.03 8.39
N LEU A 286 -11.26 -0.73 9.25
CA LEU A 286 -11.80 -1.52 10.35
C LEU A 286 -11.99 -0.64 11.58
N ARG A 287 -13.17 -0.68 12.18
CA ARG A 287 -13.49 -0.03 13.46
C ARG A 287 -14.37 -0.96 14.27
N ASP A 288 -13.96 -1.24 15.51
CA ASP A 288 -14.72 -2.08 16.44
C ASP A 288 -15.14 -3.46 15.88
N GLY A 289 -14.31 -4.04 15.00
CA GLY A 289 -14.57 -5.33 14.34
C GLY A 289 -15.43 -5.25 13.07
N ASP A 290 -16.00 -4.08 12.75
CA ASP A 290 -16.77 -3.81 11.55
C ASP A 290 -15.88 -3.26 10.42
N LEU A 291 -16.21 -3.57 9.16
CA LEU A 291 -15.55 -2.97 7.99
C LEU A 291 -16.39 -1.82 7.43
N TYR A 292 -15.75 -0.65 7.31
CA TYR A 292 -16.29 0.52 6.65
C TYR A 292 -15.59 0.71 5.31
N ILE A 293 -16.37 0.71 4.23
CA ILE A 293 -15.88 0.92 2.87
C ILE A 293 -16.38 2.29 2.41
N ASP A 294 -15.45 3.23 2.26
CA ASP A 294 -15.69 4.52 1.61
C ASP A 294 -15.63 4.31 0.10
N ALA A 295 -16.77 4.54 -0.54
CA ALA A 295 -17.03 4.14 -1.91
C ALA A 295 -18.10 5.05 -2.52
N LEU A 296 -18.45 4.82 -3.79
CA LEU A 296 -19.58 5.52 -4.42
C LEU A 296 -20.89 5.43 -3.59
N VAL A 297 -21.03 4.37 -2.81
CA VAL A 297 -21.98 4.31 -1.69
C VAL A 297 -21.25 3.67 -0.52
N ASP A 298 -21.15 4.43 0.56
CA ASP A 298 -20.58 3.95 1.81
C ASP A 298 -21.26 2.66 2.26
N GLN A 299 -20.46 1.66 2.57
CA GLN A 299 -20.92 0.36 3.03
C GLN A 299 -20.33 0.05 4.39
N LYS A 300 -21.13 -0.59 5.23
CA LYS A 300 -20.74 -1.13 6.52
C LYS A 300 -21.00 -2.64 6.49
N ILE A 301 -19.98 -3.43 6.78
CA ILE A 301 -20.11 -4.88 7.00
C ILE A 301 -19.91 -5.12 8.49
N GLU A 302 -20.98 -5.54 9.17
CA GLU A 302 -20.98 -5.77 10.61
C GLU A 302 -20.28 -7.08 10.95
N ALA A 303 -19.60 -7.11 12.11
CA ALA A 303 -18.89 -8.26 12.63
C ALA A 303 -17.86 -8.85 11.65
N PHE A 304 -17.32 -8.03 10.74
CA PHE A 304 -16.39 -8.44 9.69
C PHE A 304 -15.22 -9.30 10.21
N GLU A 305 -14.56 -8.86 11.29
CA GLU A 305 -13.42 -9.61 11.84
C GLU A 305 -13.83 -10.82 12.68
N SER A 306 -15.09 -10.89 13.12
CA SER A 306 -15.61 -11.99 13.93
C SER A 306 -16.27 -13.09 13.09
N ALA A 307 -16.63 -12.80 11.83
CA ALA A 307 -17.30 -13.76 10.94
C ALA A 307 -16.39 -14.91 10.48
N GLY A 308 -15.05 -14.78 10.61
CA GLY A 308 -14.06 -15.79 10.25
C GLY A 308 -13.89 -16.01 8.74
N GLU A 309 -14.97 -15.85 7.96
CA GLU A 309 -14.98 -15.94 6.49
C GLU A 309 -14.15 -14.85 5.79
N TYR A 310 -13.78 -13.79 6.51
CA TYR A 310 -12.95 -12.70 6.00
C TYR A 310 -11.51 -12.69 6.55
N ALA A 311 -11.17 -13.67 7.38
CA ALA A 311 -9.78 -13.92 7.78
C ALA A 311 -9.00 -14.52 6.61
N VAL A 312 -7.66 -14.46 6.67
CA VAL A 312 -6.86 -15.28 5.75
C VAL A 312 -7.14 -16.74 6.07
N HIS A 313 -7.61 -17.52 5.11
CA HIS A 313 -7.87 -18.95 5.32
C HIS A 313 -7.53 -19.77 4.06
N PRO A 314 -7.27 -21.09 4.24
CA PRO A 314 -7.21 -22.00 3.11
C PRO A 314 -8.53 -22.01 2.33
N ARG A 315 -8.45 -22.15 1.01
CA ARG A 315 -9.54 -22.21 0.05
C ARG A 315 -10.38 -23.44 0.35
N ASP A 316 -11.61 -23.22 0.75
CA ASP A 316 -12.58 -24.31 0.86
C ASP A 316 -13.16 -24.59 -0.53
N GLY A 317 -12.89 -25.78 -1.07
CA GLY A 317 -13.40 -26.21 -2.39
C GLY A 317 -14.93 -26.23 -2.50
N ARG A 318 -15.68 -26.07 -1.39
CA ARG A 318 -17.14 -25.98 -1.37
C ARG A 318 -17.68 -24.55 -1.20
N LYS A 319 -16.82 -23.58 -0.84
CA LYS A 319 -17.20 -22.20 -0.48
C LYS A 319 -16.23 -21.15 -1.04
N SER A 320 -15.69 -21.36 -2.24
CA SER A 320 -15.01 -20.28 -2.95
C SER A 320 -16.01 -19.14 -3.17
N SER A 321 -15.89 -18.06 -2.39
CA SER A 321 -16.74 -16.87 -2.52
C SER A 321 -16.48 -16.09 -3.82
N TRP A 322 -15.46 -16.52 -4.57
CA TRP A 322 -14.97 -15.89 -5.79
C TRP A 322 -15.37 -16.68 -7.02
N THR A 323 -16.29 -16.15 -7.83
CA THR A 323 -16.41 -16.58 -9.23
C THR A 323 -15.39 -15.81 -10.07
N ARG A 324 -14.45 -16.55 -10.67
CA ARG A 324 -13.52 -16.03 -11.69
C ARG A 324 -14.27 -15.49 -12.91
#